data_AF-A0A2V5YMD0-F1
#
_entry.id   AF-A0A2V5YMD0-F1
#
_cell.length_a   1.000
_cell.length_b   1.000
_cell.length_c   1.000
_cell.angle_alpha   90.00
_cell.angle_beta   90.00
_cell.angle_gamma   90.00
#
_symmetry.space_group_name_H-M   'P 1'
#
loop_
_entity.id
_entity.type
_entity.pdbx_description
1 polymer ?
#
loop_
_entity_poly.entity_id
_entity_poly.type
_entity_poly.pdbx_seq_one_letter_code
_entity_poly.pdbx_strand_id
1 'polypeptide(L)'
;MTYGVNEIAGLFPSLMEIKDESLREKVAEVWNEAITTGCGGKGWTFDELRAVKFTLLAGDIDMTFVEHLNSCARQCIAIADVLE
;
A
#
# COMPACT_ATOMS: atom_id res chain seq x y z
N MET A 1 -5.09 5.69 -16.47
CA MET A 1 -4.15 6.41 -15.59
C MET A 1 -3.09 5.38 -15.20
N THR A 2 -1.82 5.77 -15.13
CA THR A 2 -0.72 4.85 -14.79
C THR A 2 0.09 5.52 -13.69
N TYR A 3 0.30 4.80 -12.59
CA TYR A 3 1.08 5.24 -11.44
C TYR A 3 2.45 4.59 -11.46
N GLY A 4 3.50 5.38 -11.26
CA GLY A 4 4.87 4.90 -11.13
C GLY A 4 5.26 4.66 -9.66
N VAL A 5 6.52 4.27 -9.44
CA VAL A 5 7.08 3.99 -8.11
C VAL A 5 6.83 5.14 -7.14
N ASN A 6 7.05 6.39 -7.57
CA ASN A 6 6.93 7.56 -6.70
C ASN A 6 5.47 7.84 -6.30
N GLU A 7 4.53 7.68 -7.22
CA GLU A 7 3.10 7.82 -6.94
C GLU A 7 2.64 6.73 -5.98
N ILE A 8 2.99 5.46 -6.22
CA ILE A 8 2.64 4.35 -5.32
C ILE A 8 3.28 4.54 -3.95
N ALA A 9 4.52 5.03 -3.86
CA ALA A 9 5.17 5.35 -2.59
C ALA A 9 4.45 6.45 -1.80
N GLY A 10 3.63 7.29 -2.46
CA GLY A 10 2.74 8.25 -1.79
C GLY A 10 1.57 7.62 -1.02
N LEU A 11 1.25 6.35 -1.30
CA LEU A 11 0.34 5.53 -0.49
C LEU A 11 1.11 4.59 0.44
N PHE A 12 2.18 3.97 -0.06
CA PHE A 12 2.94 2.93 0.64
C PHE A 12 4.44 3.25 0.67
N PRO A 13 4.92 4.11 1.59
CA PRO A 13 6.30 4.57 1.60
C PRO A 13 7.34 3.46 1.76
N SER A 14 6.98 2.34 2.39
CA SER A 14 7.86 1.17 2.55
C SER A 14 8.31 0.55 1.22
N LEU A 15 7.64 0.87 0.11
CA LEU A 15 8.09 0.52 -1.23
C LEU A 15 9.55 0.97 -1.48
N MET A 16 9.95 2.12 -0.91
CA MET A 16 11.29 2.67 -1.06
C MET A 16 12.36 1.92 -0.26
N GLU A 17 11.96 1.04 0.66
CA GLU A 17 12.89 0.18 1.39
C GLU A 17 13.36 -1.02 0.58
N ILE A 18 12.67 -1.36 -0.51
CA ILE A 18 13.11 -2.38 -1.45
C ILE A 18 14.36 -1.87 -2.20
N LYS A 19 15.52 -2.44 -1.88
CA LYS A 19 16.82 -2.02 -2.43
C LYS A 19 17.06 -2.53 -3.85
N ASP A 20 16.52 -3.69 -4.20
CA ASP A 20 16.51 -4.18 -5.59
C ASP A 20 15.54 -3.36 -6.43
N GLU A 21 16.07 -2.60 -7.39
CA GLU A 21 15.28 -1.66 -8.19
C GLU A 21 14.27 -2.38 -9.09
N SER A 22 14.65 -3.51 -9.69
CA SER A 22 13.77 -4.29 -10.56
C SER A 22 12.61 -4.89 -9.78
N LEU A 23 12.86 -5.35 -8.56
CA LEU A 23 11.80 -5.81 -7.67
C LEU A 23 10.88 -4.67 -7.26
N ARG A 24 11.43 -3.51 -6.89
CA ARG A 24 10.65 -2.32 -6.51
C ARG A 24 9.71 -1.86 -7.62
N GLU A 25 10.19 -1.84 -8.86
CA GLU A 25 9.38 -1.51 -10.04
C GLU A 25 8.23 -2.51 -10.21
N LYS A 26 8.50 -3.82 -10.15
CA LYS A 26 7.46 -4.85 -10.26
C LYS A 26 6.40 -4.74 -9.17
N VAL A 27 6.80 -4.43 -7.93
CA VAL A 27 5.85 -4.21 -6.83
C VAL A 27 4.98 -2.98 -7.11
N ALA A 28 5.55 -1.90 -7.64
CA ALA A 28 4.78 -0.74 -8.06
C ALA A 28 3.82 -1.05 -9.22
N GLU A 29 4.23 -1.87 -10.19
CA GLU A 29 3.38 -2.32 -11.30
C GLU A 29 2.15 -3.10 -10.81
N VAL A 30 2.34 -4.02 -9.87
CA VAL A 30 1.23 -4.78 -9.26
C VAL A 30 0.25 -3.84 -8.55
N TRP A 31 0.75 -2.85 -7.82
CA TRP A 31 -0.11 -1.84 -7.19
C TRP A 31 -0.83 -0.97 -8.22
N ASN A 32 -0.12 -0.52 -9.26
CA ASN A 32 -0.73 0.24 -10.34
C ASN A 32 -1.86 -0.56 -11.02
N GLU A 33 -1.65 -1.83 -11.32
CA GLU A 33 -2.69 -2.71 -11.87
C GLU A 33 -3.90 -2.82 -10.92
N ALA A 34 -3.65 -3.14 -9.65
CA ALA A 34 -4.73 -3.31 -8.66
C ALA A 34 -5.56 -2.02 -8.46
N ILE A 35 -4.89 -0.86 -8.44
CA ILE A 35 -5.56 0.43 -8.28
C ILE A 35 -6.34 0.79 -9.55
N THR A 36 -5.78 0.57 -10.74
CA THR A 36 -6.41 1.00 -12.00
C THR A 36 -7.51 0.05 -12.49
N THR A 37 -7.44 -1.23 -12.12
CA THR A 37 -8.41 -2.26 -12.54
C THR A 37 -9.38 -2.68 -11.43
N GLY A 38 -9.11 -2.28 -10.19
CA GLY A 38 -9.98 -2.54 -9.03
C GLY A 38 -11.38 -1.95 -9.17
N CYS A 39 -12.22 -2.14 -8.13
CA CYS A 39 -13.60 -1.61 -8.11
C CYS A 39 -14.44 -2.06 -9.33
N GLY A 40 -14.27 -3.32 -9.77
CA GLY A 40 -14.96 -3.86 -10.93
C GLY A 40 -14.57 -3.20 -12.25
N GLY A 41 -13.29 -2.86 -12.43
CA GLY A 41 -12.75 -2.23 -13.64
C GLY A 41 -12.88 -0.71 -13.69
N LYS A 42 -13.41 -0.07 -12.64
CA LYS A 42 -13.52 1.39 -12.56
C LYS A 42 -12.26 2.06 -12.04
N GLY A 43 -11.41 1.28 -11.36
CA GLY A 43 -10.25 1.75 -10.64
C GLY A 43 -10.61 2.48 -9.34
N TRP A 44 -9.57 2.91 -8.65
CA TRP A 44 -9.64 3.68 -7.42
C TRP A 44 -8.79 4.95 -7.54
N THR A 45 -9.26 6.02 -6.92
CA THR A 45 -8.42 7.19 -6.62
C THR A 45 -7.67 6.99 -5.31
N PHE A 46 -6.58 7.73 -5.12
CA PHE A 46 -5.81 7.66 -3.87
C PHE A 46 -6.61 8.14 -2.66
N ASP A 47 -7.48 9.13 -2.85
CA ASP A 47 -8.31 9.66 -1.76
C ASP A 47 -9.39 8.65 -1.35
N GLU A 48 -10.00 7.95 -2.31
CA GLU A 48 -10.91 6.84 -2.01
C GLU A 48 -10.19 5.74 -1.23
N LEU A 49 -8.99 5.31 -1.68
CA LEU A 49 -8.21 4.28 -0.97
C LEU A 49 -7.85 4.69 0.46
N ARG A 50 -7.51 5.95 0.69
CA ARG A 50 -7.24 6.48 2.04
C ARG A 50 -8.49 6.49 2.92
N ALA A 51 -9.69 6.60 2.33
CA ALA A 51 -10.94 6.59 3.08
C ALA A 51 -11.45 5.17 3.41
N VAL A 52 -10.96 4.13 2.73
CA VAL A 52 -11.38 2.74 2.98
C VAL A 52 -11.01 2.33 4.40
N LYS A 53 -11.99 1.86 5.18
CA LYS A 53 -11.75 1.25 6.51
C LYS A 53 -11.03 -0.08 6.37
N PHE A 54 -10.07 -0.37 7.27
CA PHE A 54 -9.28 -1.61 7.13
C PHE A 54 -10.11 -2.88 7.32
N THR A 55 -11.20 -2.80 8.09
CA THR A 55 -12.14 -3.91 8.29
C THR A 55 -13.55 -3.38 8.55
N LEU A 56 -14.54 -4.17 8.16
CA LEU A 56 -15.96 -3.95 8.48
C LEU A 56 -16.42 -4.81 9.68
N LEU A 57 -15.54 -5.67 10.19
CA LEU A 57 -15.90 -6.71 11.17
C LEU A 57 -15.52 -6.35 12.61
N ALA A 58 -14.65 -5.35 12.81
CA ALA A 58 -14.13 -5.00 14.14
C ALA A 58 -14.97 -3.93 14.87
N GLY A 59 -16.19 -3.64 14.40
CA GLY A 59 -17.01 -2.56 14.93
C GLY A 59 -16.59 -1.19 14.42
N ASP A 60 -16.91 -0.13 15.17
CA ASP A 60 -16.54 1.23 14.82
C ASP A 60 -15.07 1.49 15.15
N ILE A 61 -14.26 1.68 14.12
CA ILE A 61 -12.82 1.82 14.20
C ILE A 61 -12.36 2.95 13.27
N ASP A 62 -11.42 3.76 13.74
CA ASP A 62 -10.94 4.89 12.95
C ASP A 62 -9.95 4.47 11.86
N MET A 63 -9.18 3.40 12.10
CA MET A 63 -8.07 2.98 11.23
C MET A 63 -8.52 2.61 9.81
N THR A 64 -7.81 3.17 8.84
CA THR A 64 -8.01 2.97 7.41
C THR A 64 -7.13 1.84 6.88
N PHE A 65 -7.48 1.34 5.69
CA PHE A 65 -6.72 0.31 4.97
C PHE A 65 -5.27 0.72 4.74
N VAL A 66 -5.04 1.95 4.27
CA VAL A 66 -3.70 2.47 3.98
C VAL A 66 -2.88 2.61 5.27
N GLU A 67 -3.48 3.08 6.36
CA GLU A 67 -2.81 3.17 7.66
C GLU A 67 -2.44 1.78 8.21
N HIS A 68 -3.37 0.82 8.14
CA HIS A 68 -3.14 -0.54 8.60
C HIS A 68 -2.00 -1.21 7.83
N LEU A 69 -2.03 -1.14 6.49
CA LEU A 69 -1.01 -1.75 5.64
C LEU A 69 0.37 -1.16 5.93
N ASN A 70 0.48 0.17 6.02
CA ASN A 70 1.74 0.83 6.37
C ASN A 70 2.21 0.47 7.79
N SER A 71 1.30 0.31 8.74
CA SER A 71 1.63 -0.14 10.08
C SER A 71 2.22 -1.55 10.06
N CYS A 72 1.61 -2.49 9.34
CA CYS A 72 2.11 -3.86 9.19
C CYS A 72 3.52 -3.87 8.55
N ALA A 73 3.72 -3.13 7.46
CA ALA A 73 5.02 -3.06 6.79
C ALA A 73 6.12 -2.53 7.73
N ARG A 74 5.86 -1.44 8.46
CA ARG A 74 6.81 -0.88 9.43
C ARG A 74 7.11 -1.85 10.58
N GLN A 75 6.11 -2.55 11.09
CA GLN A 75 6.31 -3.53 12.15
C GLN A 75 7.21 -4.67 11.67
N CYS A 76 6.98 -5.20 10.45
CA CYS A 76 7.84 -6.24 9.88
C CYS A 76 9.30 -5.77 9.76
N ILE A 77 9.53 -4.55 9.27
CA ILE A 77 10.88 -3.97 9.15
C ILE A 77 11.54 -3.84 10.53
N ALA A 78 10.84 -3.22 11.49
CA ALA A 78 11.37 -3.03 12.84
C ALA A 78 11.65 -4.35 13.57
N ILE A 79 10.86 -5.40 13.32
CA ILE A 79 11.11 -6.74 13.86
C ILE A 79 12.36 -7.35 13.22
N ALA A 80 12.51 -7.23 11.90
CA ALA A 80 13.71 -7.72 11.22
C ALA A 80 14.98 -7.07 11.77
N ASP A 81 14.97 -5.74 11.96
CA ASP A 81 16.10 -4.97 12.51
C ASP A 81 16.52 -5.41 13.94
N VAL A 82 15.62 -6.04 14.70
CA VAL A 82 15.90 -6.54 16.06
C VAL A 82 16.35 -8.00 16.07
N LEU A 83 15.90 -8.80 15.09
CA LEU A 83 16.14 -10.23 15.04
C LEU A 83 17.40 -10.62 14.23
N GLU A 84 17.99 -9.69 13.50
CA GLU A 84 19.30 -9.83 12.83
C GLU A 84 20.48 -9.61 13.78
#